data_AF-A0A6M1ZQS9-F1
#
_entry.id   AF-A0A6M1ZQS9-F1
#
_cell.length_a   1.000
_cell.length_b   1.000
_cell.length_c   1.000
_cell.angle_alpha   90.00
_cell.angle_beta   90.00
_cell.angle_gamma   90.00
#
_symmetry.space_group_name_H-M   'P 1'
#
loop_
_entity.id
_entity.type
_entity.pdbx_description
1 polymer ?
#
loop_
_entity_poly.entity_id
_entity_poly.type
_entity_poly.pdbx_seq_one_letter_code
_entity_poly.pdbx_strand_id
1 'polypeptide(L)'
;FLKKQTSSPTLNKRLANTYAKKDELLRVLERPTTPLHNNGTETDAREMVVKRKVSGGTRTEEGQKCRDTFVSLKKTCVKLGISFLGYLEDRTNKFFEIPRLEQEILILSAKQPARSYKKPIQA
;
A
#
# COMPACT_ATOMS: atom_id res chain seq x y z
N PHE A 1 8.49 26.10 -6.50
CA PHE A 1 7.18 25.98 -7.17
C PHE A 1 6.62 27.38 -7.39
N LEU A 2 6.58 27.84 -8.64
CA LEU A 2 6.03 29.15 -9.02
C LEU A 2 4.56 28.95 -9.43
N LYS A 3 3.65 29.83 -8.99
CA LYS A 3 2.24 29.79 -9.39
C LYS A 3 2.12 30.24 -10.84
N LYS A 4 2.14 29.28 -11.78
CA LYS A 4 1.94 29.55 -13.20
C LYS A 4 0.46 29.43 -13.54
N GLN A 5 -0.07 30.42 -14.24
CA GLN A 5 -1.41 30.39 -14.83
C GLN A 5 -1.29 30.04 -16.32
N THR A 6 -2.24 29.25 -16.79
CA THR A 6 -2.37 28.86 -18.20
C THR A 6 -3.75 29.27 -18.70
N SER A 7 -3.96 29.25 -20.02
CA SER A 7 -5.29 29.50 -20.60
C SER A 7 -6.28 28.36 -20.35
N SER A 8 -5.84 27.20 -19.87
CA SER A 8 -6.70 26.03 -19.62
C SER A 8 -7.14 25.97 -18.14
N PRO A 9 -8.46 26.08 -17.86
CA PRO A 9 -8.98 25.96 -16.50
C PRO A 9 -8.67 24.60 -15.85
N THR A 10 -8.73 23.52 -16.63
CA THR A 10 -8.42 22.15 -16.17
C THR A 10 -6.96 22.03 -15.73
N LEU A 11 -6.04 22.62 -16.49
CA LEU A 11 -4.61 22.60 -16.15
C LEU A 11 -4.34 23.45 -14.92
N ASN A 12 -4.97 24.62 -14.80
CA ASN A 12 -4.86 25.47 -13.61
C ASN A 12 -5.34 24.75 -12.34
N LYS A 13 -6.46 23.99 -12.43
CA LYS A 13 -6.95 23.17 -11.32
C LYS A 13 -5.96 22.07 -10.93
N ARG A 14 -5.34 21.40 -11.90
CA ARG A 14 -4.30 20.38 -11.64
C ARG A 14 -3.07 21.00 -11.00
N LEU A 15 -2.58 22.13 -11.51
CA LEU A 15 -1.45 22.87 -10.96
C LEU A 15 -1.71 23.30 -9.51
N ALA A 16 -2.90 23.83 -9.22
CA ALA A 16 -3.30 24.18 -7.86
C ALA A 16 -3.22 22.98 -6.91
N ASN A 17 -3.75 21.82 -7.31
CA ASN A 17 -3.68 20.58 -6.52
C ASN A 17 -2.24 20.11 -6.32
N THR A 18 -1.39 20.18 -7.34
CA THR A 18 0.03 19.83 -7.22
C THR A 18 0.78 20.76 -6.28
N TYR A 19 0.55 22.08 -6.38
CA TYR A 19 1.16 23.07 -5.49
C TYR A 19 0.70 22.89 -4.04
N ALA A 20 -0.57 22.55 -3.82
CA ALA A 20 -1.10 22.27 -2.48
C ALA A 20 -0.44 21.04 -1.83
N LYS A 21 0.07 20.09 -2.63
CA LYS A 21 0.75 18.86 -2.17
C LYS A 21 2.28 18.95 -2.23
N LYS A 22 2.84 20.15 -2.42
CA LYS A 22 4.29 20.35 -2.60
C LYS A 22 5.12 19.63 -1.53
N ASP A 23 4.78 19.82 -0.26
CA ASP A 23 5.60 19.32 0.84
C ASP A 23 5.55 17.79 0.92
N GLU A 24 4.39 17.19 0.64
CA GLU A 24 4.24 15.73 0.53
C GLU A 24 5.04 15.16 -0.65
N LEU A 25 4.97 15.81 -1.82
CA LEU A 25 5.68 15.39 -3.03
C LEU A 25 7.21 15.50 -2.90
N LEU A 26 7.69 16.44 -2.09
CA LEU A 26 9.11 16.66 -1.85
C LEU A 26 9.65 15.92 -0.62
N ARG A 27 8.82 15.14 0.09
CA ARG A 27 9.22 14.40 1.29
C ARG A 27 10.35 13.38 1.05
N VAL A 28 10.53 12.96 -0.19
CA VAL A 28 11.66 12.12 -0.62
C VAL A 28 13.02 12.79 -0.39
N LEU A 29 13.10 14.13 -0.37
CA LEU A 29 14.34 14.86 -0.08
C LEU A 29 14.79 14.66 1.36
N GLU A 30 13.84 14.53 2.29
CA GLU A 30 14.11 14.19 3.71
C GLU A 30 14.31 12.68 3.90
N ARG A 31 13.70 11.86 3.05
CA ARG A 31 13.68 10.39 3.16
C ARG A 31 14.05 9.74 1.82
N PRO A 32 15.33 9.82 1.40
CA PRO A 32 15.78 9.48 0.04
C PRO A 32 15.59 8.01 -0.35
N THR A 33 15.36 7.15 0.62
CA THR A 33 15.12 5.72 0.45
C THR A 33 13.67 5.39 0.16
N THR A 34 12.76 6.35 0.30
CA THR A 34 11.35 6.18 -0.04
C THR A 34 11.21 6.21 -1.56
N PRO A 35 10.53 5.25 -2.19
CA PRO A 35 10.31 5.29 -3.62
C PRO A 35 9.58 6.56 -4.06
N LEU A 36 10.03 7.18 -5.15
CA LEU A 36 9.38 8.36 -5.74
C LEU A 36 8.02 8.04 -6.42
N HIS A 37 7.75 6.76 -6.65
CA HIS A 37 6.51 6.28 -7.25
C HIS A 37 5.71 5.41 -6.28
N ASN A 38 4.41 5.31 -6.53
CA ASN A 38 3.46 4.51 -5.75
C ASN A 38 3.20 3.11 -6.35
N ASN A 39 3.98 2.65 -7.34
CA ASN A 39 3.74 1.39 -8.07
C ASN A 39 3.44 0.17 -7.16
N GLY A 40 4.17 0.04 -6.04
CA GLY A 40 3.93 -1.04 -5.08
C GLY A 40 2.54 -0.94 -4.43
N THR A 41 2.18 0.26 -3.97
CA THR A 41 0.85 0.54 -3.40
C THR A 41 -0.27 0.33 -4.42
N GLU A 42 -0.09 0.75 -5.68
CA GLU A 42 -1.08 0.52 -6.74
C GLU A 42 -1.25 -0.96 -7.05
N THR A 43 -0.15 -1.70 -7.09
CA THR A 43 -0.16 -3.15 -7.30
C THR A 43 -0.90 -3.87 -6.17
N ASP A 44 -0.67 -3.46 -4.92
CA ASP A 44 -1.38 -3.99 -3.76
C ASP A 44 -2.90 -3.73 -3.83
N ALA A 45 -3.30 -2.52 -4.23
CA ALA A 45 -4.70 -2.14 -4.38
C ALA A 45 -5.40 -2.82 -5.58
N ARG A 46 -4.63 -3.22 -6.61
CA ARG A 46 -5.16 -3.76 -7.87
C ARG A 46 -5.99 -5.02 -7.70
N GLU A 47 -5.59 -5.93 -6.80
CA GLU A 47 -6.36 -7.17 -6.54
C GLU A 47 -7.80 -6.85 -6.12
N MET A 48 -7.97 -5.85 -5.24
CA MET A 48 -9.29 -5.43 -4.78
C MET A 48 -10.12 -4.79 -5.88
N VAL A 49 -9.50 -3.94 -6.71
CA VAL A 49 -10.16 -3.29 -7.85
C VAL A 49 -10.62 -4.32 -8.88
N VAL A 50 -9.76 -5.29 -9.24
CA VAL A 50 -10.09 -6.36 -10.17
C VAL A 50 -11.23 -7.22 -9.62
N LYS A 51 -11.13 -7.66 -8.37
CA LYS A 51 -12.18 -8.48 -7.77
C LYS A 51 -13.50 -7.73 -7.66
N ARG A 52 -13.50 -6.42 -7.39
CA ARG A 52 -14.72 -5.58 -7.39
C ARG A 52 -15.35 -5.50 -8.79
N LYS A 53 -14.53 -5.33 -9.84
CA LYS A 53 -15.03 -5.31 -11.23
C LYS A 53 -15.74 -6.60 -11.60
N VAL A 54 -15.23 -7.75 -11.15
CA VAL A 54 -15.82 -9.06 -11.42
C VAL A 54 -17.04 -9.34 -10.52
N SER A 55 -16.97 -8.99 -9.23
CA SER A 55 -18.01 -9.36 -8.25
C SER A 55 -19.14 -8.34 -8.09
N GLY A 56 -19.04 -7.16 -8.71
CA GLY A 56 -19.97 -6.05 -8.46
C GLY A 56 -19.82 -5.37 -7.09
N GLY A 57 -18.78 -5.69 -6.33
CA GLY A 57 -18.56 -5.16 -4.97
C GLY A 57 -19.21 -5.99 -3.85
N THR A 58 -19.47 -5.35 -2.72
CA THR A 58 -20.06 -5.92 -1.49
C THR A 58 -21.43 -5.28 -1.23
N ARG A 59 -22.39 -6.06 -0.74
CA ARG A 59 -23.78 -5.61 -0.51
C ARG A 59 -24.03 -5.02 0.87
N THR A 60 -23.21 -5.40 1.86
CA THR A 60 -23.34 -4.96 3.25
C THR A 60 -22.00 -4.44 3.78
N GLU A 61 -22.05 -3.61 4.82
CA GLU A 61 -20.85 -3.11 5.49
C GLU A 61 -20.06 -4.23 6.16
N GLU A 62 -20.73 -5.21 6.77
CA GLU A 62 -20.09 -6.36 7.41
C GLU A 62 -19.33 -7.19 6.38
N GLY A 63 -19.92 -7.42 5.21
CA GLY A 63 -19.28 -8.13 4.11
C GLY A 63 -18.07 -7.39 3.57
N GLN A 64 -18.15 -6.05 3.51
CA GLN A 64 -17.01 -5.20 3.15
C GLN A 64 -15.88 -5.31 4.18
N LYS A 65 -16.19 -5.12 5.47
CA LYS A 65 -15.21 -5.21 6.57
C LYS A 65 -14.54 -6.58 6.61
N CYS A 66 -15.31 -7.65 6.46
CA CYS A 66 -14.80 -9.02 6.40
C CYS A 66 -13.79 -9.18 5.25
N ARG A 67 -14.19 -8.80 4.03
CA ARG A 67 -13.33 -8.87 2.85
C ARG A 67 -12.05 -8.05 3.02
N ASP A 68 -12.15 -6.80 3.45
CA ASP A 68 -11.02 -5.90 3.60
C ASP A 68 -10.02 -6.43 4.65
N THR A 69 -10.54 -6.97 5.75
CA THR A 69 -9.74 -7.60 6.80
C THR A 69 -8.98 -8.82 6.27
N PHE A 70 -9.66 -9.77 5.64
CA PHE A 70 -9.01 -11.00 5.14
C PHE A 70 -8.02 -10.72 4.01
N VAL A 71 -8.32 -9.76 3.12
CA VAL A 71 -7.37 -9.35 2.08
C VAL A 71 -6.14 -8.70 2.69
N SER A 72 -6.30 -7.84 3.68
CA SER A 72 -5.18 -7.24 4.42
C SER A 72 -4.31 -8.29 5.11
N LEU A 73 -4.92 -9.25 5.80
CA LEU A 73 -4.22 -10.37 6.44
C LEU A 73 -3.45 -11.22 5.43
N LYS A 74 -4.11 -11.65 4.35
CA LYS A 74 -3.48 -12.42 3.26
C LYS A 74 -2.29 -11.69 2.66
N LYS A 75 -2.46 -10.41 2.30
CA LYS A 75 -1.38 -9.60 1.71
C LYS A 75 -0.20 -9.45 2.65
N THR A 76 -0.47 -9.24 3.93
CA THR A 76 0.57 -9.13 4.95
C THR A 76 1.33 -10.44 5.11
N CYS A 77 0.63 -11.58 5.22
CA CYS A 77 1.25 -12.90 5.28
C CYS A 77 2.18 -13.14 4.08
N VAL A 78 1.71 -12.85 2.86
CA VAL A 78 2.51 -12.99 1.63
C VAL A 78 3.77 -12.11 1.67
N LYS A 79 3.66 -10.86 2.15
CA LYS A 79 4.82 -9.95 2.26
C LYS A 79 5.84 -10.40 3.31
N LEU A 80 5.38 -11.09 4.36
CA LEU A 80 6.22 -11.63 5.43
C LEU A 80 6.76 -13.04 5.14
N GLY A 81 6.32 -13.68 4.04
CA GLY A 81 6.68 -15.08 3.74
C GLY A 81 5.97 -16.10 4.64
N ILE A 82 4.85 -15.73 5.26
CA ILE A 82 4.05 -16.57 6.15
C ILE A 82 2.89 -17.20 5.35
N SER A 83 2.59 -18.48 5.59
CA SER A 83 1.39 -19.12 5.03
C SER A 83 0.14 -18.49 5.60
N PHE A 84 -0.73 -17.93 4.75
CA PHE A 84 -1.99 -17.34 5.20
C PHE A 84 -2.91 -18.37 5.87
N LEU A 85 -3.04 -19.57 5.30
CA LEU A 85 -3.84 -20.63 5.89
C LEU A 85 -3.23 -21.12 7.21
N GLY A 86 -1.91 -21.31 7.26
CA GLY A 86 -1.21 -21.67 8.50
C GLY A 86 -1.40 -20.63 9.60
N TYR A 87 -1.39 -19.34 9.24
CA TYR A 87 -1.69 -18.26 10.19
C TYR A 87 -3.13 -18.29 10.70
N LEU A 88 -4.10 -18.61 9.84
CA LEU A 88 -5.48 -18.75 10.28
C LEU A 88 -5.66 -19.96 11.21
N GLU A 89 -5.10 -21.11 10.85
CA GLU A 89 -5.16 -22.34 11.66
C GLU A 89 -4.52 -22.13 13.03
N ASP A 90 -3.35 -21.51 13.08
CA ASP A 90 -2.66 -21.17 14.34
C ASP A 90 -3.56 -20.32 15.27
N ARG A 91 -4.26 -19.32 14.72
CA ARG A 91 -5.13 -18.43 15.50
C ARG A 91 -6.45 -19.09 15.89
N THR A 92 -7.06 -19.85 15.00
CA THR A 92 -8.33 -20.54 15.26
C THR A 92 -8.14 -21.67 16.27
N ASN A 93 -7.04 -22.40 16.18
CA ASN A 93 -6.71 -23.48 17.12
C ASN A 93 -6.03 -22.99 18.41
N LYS A 94 -5.73 -21.67 18.51
CA LYS A 94 -5.08 -21.04 19.67
C LYS A 94 -3.69 -21.59 19.97
N PHE A 95 -2.95 -22.02 18.95
CA PHE A 95 -1.56 -22.46 19.10
C PHE A 95 -0.64 -21.28 19.41
N PHE A 96 -0.86 -20.15 18.73
CA PHE A 96 -0.08 -18.91 18.90
C PHE A 96 1.43 -19.08 18.68
N GLU A 97 1.83 -20.04 17.85
CA GLU A 97 3.22 -20.31 17.48
C GLU A 97 3.74 -19.28 16.47
N ILE A 98 2.88 -18.86 15.54
CA ILE A 98 3.23 -17.78 14.62
C ILE A 98 3.07 -16.44 15.35
N PRO A 99 4.11 -15.58 15.43
CA PRO A 99 4.00 -14.28 16.08
C PRO A 99 2.92 -13.40 15.43
N ARG A 100 2.47 -12.37 16.14
CA ARG A 100 1.45 -11.49 15.58
C ARG A 100 2.04 -10.72 14.40
N LEU A 101 1.25 -10.53 13.33
CA LEU A 101 1.75 -9.91 12.10
C LEU A 101 2.32 -8.50 12.37
N GLU A 102 1.76 -7.74 13.32
CA GLU A 102 2.31 -6.44 13.69
C GLU A 102 3.73 -6.53 14.28
N GLN A 103 4.04 -7.59 15.02
CA GLN A 103 5.36 -7.80 15.59
C GLN A 103 6.38 -8.13 14.50
N GLU A 104 6.01 -9.00 13.56
CA GLU A 104 6.82 -9.35 12.40
C GLU A 104 7.12 -8.13 11.53
N ILE A 105 6.12 -7.26 11.31
CA ILE A 105 6.30 -6.00 10.57
C ILE A 105 7.31 -5.10 11.27
N LEU A 106 7.21 -4.92 12.60
CA LEU A 106 8.14 -4.09 13.36
C LEU A 106 9.56 -4.64 13.31
N ILE A 107 9.73 -5.95 13.47
CA ILE A 107 11.03 -6.63 13.40
C ILE A 107 11.67 -6.43 12.02
N LEU A 108 10.91 -6.64 10.93
CA LEU A 108 11.42 -6.42 9.58
C LEU A 108 11.73 -4.96 9.31
N SER A 109 10.91 -4.04 9.80
CA SER A 109 11.16 -2.61 9.67
C SER A 109 12.44 -2.17 10.38
N ALA A 110 12.80 -2.81 11.51
CA ALA A 110 14.06 -2.55 12.21
C ALA A 110 15.27 -3.17 11.52
N LYS A 111 15.09 -4.31 10.84
CA LYS A 111 16.17 -5.06 10.15
C LYS A 111 16.49 -4.54 8.74
N GLN A 112 15.54 -3.89 8.06
CA GLN A 112 15.80 -3.35 6.73
C GLN A 112 16.48 -1.99 6.84
N PRO A 113 17.78 -1.84 6.47
CA PRO A 113 18.27 -0.53 6.14
C PRO A 113 17.45 -0.02 4.96
N ALA A 114 17.23 1.29 4.98
CA ALA A 114 16.33 1.97 4.09
C ALA A 114 16.61 1.57 2.62
N ARG A 115 15.68 0.84 2.01
CA ARG A 115 15.86 0.13 0.72
C ARG A 115 16.23 1.13 -0.36
N SER A 116 17.48 1.11 -0.85
CA SER A 116 17.90 1.96 -1.96
C SER A 116 17.00 1.71 -3.17
N TYR A 117 16.45 2.78 -3.74
CA TYR A 117 15.62 2.72 -4.94
C TYR A 117 16.43 2.12 -6.09
N LYS A 118 16.15 0.85 -6.44
CA LYS A 118 16.68 0.26 -7.68
C LYS A 118 15.90 0.88 -8.83
N LYS A 119 16.58 1.65 -9.70
CA LYS A 119 16.01 2.15 -10.96
C LYS A 119 15.29 1.00 -11.68
N PRO A 120 14.07 1.21 -12.22
CA PRO A 120 13.42 0.21 -13.02
C PRO A 120 14.30 -0.14 -14.22
N ILE A 121 14.36 -1.44 -14.55
CA ILE A 121 15.03 -1.97 -15.73
C ILE A 121 14.45 -1.21 -16.94
N GLN A 122 15.31 -0.54 -17.70
CA GLN A 122 14.93 0.11 -18.95
C GLN A 122 14.47 -0.98 -19.91
N ALA A 123 13.25 -0.83 -20.44
CA ALA A 123 12.73 -1.66 -21.53
C ALA A 123 13.30 -1.19 -22.87
#